data_AF-A0A0C3GLI9-F1
#
_entry.id   AF-A0A0C3GLI9-F1
#
_cell.length_a   1.000
_cell.length_b   1.000
_cell.length_c   1.000
_cell.angle_alpha   90.00
_cell.angle_beta   90.00
_cell.angle_gamma   90.00
#
_symmetry.space_group_name_H-M   'P 1'
#
loop_
_entity.id
_entity.type
_entity.pdbx_description
1 polymer ?
#
loop_
_entity_poly.entity_id
_entity_poly.type
_entity_poly.pdbx_seq_one_letter_code
_entity_poly.pdbx_strand_id
1 'polypeptide(L)'
;MDPDIAHSTDLHTRRSLEILTRILRDVPFACCVKTLKILVDADFGLDFEMGLISKALTKLKNLRSFECEGAARYLSVVIVTVLEALPQLESFTVRCPGYLLPITKFSGPLKWLRELALPLPTEVAAFVELIRELEPSLQHLHVKGDLNPTSFLPAITPVLGNLVCLELSLSGWGVGTTDLSTAVEVILRYGFRLETLCIGLHHSAHLPSAHFRTYANALPELRYFALRLKSTRVYDTDMRPAISLF
;
A
#
# COMPACT_ATOMS: atom_id res chain seq x y z
N MET A 1 -11.70 28.80 16.45
CA MET A 1 -10.44 28.03 16.47
C MET A 1 -10.04 27.90 17.93
N ASP A 2 -9.99 26.69 18.45
CA ASP A 2 -9.68 26.42 19.85
C ASP A 2 -8.20 26.75 20.13
N PRO A 3 -7.87 27.66 21.07
CA PRO A 3 -6.49 28.11 21.29
C PRO A 3 -5.51 26.98 21.65
N ASP A 4 -6.00 25.89 22.23
CA ASP A 4 -5.18 24.72 22.57
C ASP A 4 -4.70 23.95 21.33
N ILE A 5 -5.46 23.99 20.22
CA ILE A 5 -5.08 23.34 18.96
C ILE A 5 -3.94 24.11 18.29
N ALA A 6 -4.00 25.44 18.31
CA ALA A 6 -2.98 26.29 17.69
C ALA A 6 -1.61 26.19 18.37
N HIS A 7 -1.59 26.04 19.71
CA HIS A 7 -0.35 25.89 20.46
C HIS A 7 0.31 24.51 20.26
N SER A 8 -0.49 23.45 20.09
CA SER A 8 -0.02 22.11 19.78
C SER A 8 0.63 22.02 18.40
N THR A 9 0.02 22.63 17.38
CA THR A 9 0.55 22.62 16.00
C THR A 9 1.92 23.28 15.88
N ASP A 10 2.17 24.36 16.63
CA ASP A 10 3.45 25.07 16.61
C ASP A 10 4.60 24.23 17.21
N LEU A 11 4.32 23.50 18.30
CA LEU A 11 5.28 22.58 18.90
C LEU A 11 5.68 21.44 17.96
N HIS A 12 4.70 20.84 17.27
CA HIS A 12 4.96 19.74 16.34
C HIS A 12 5.77 20.20 15.13
N THR A 13 5.46 21.37 14.58
CA THR A 13 6.21 21.97 13.47
C THR A 13 7.65 22.25 13.87
N ARG A 14 7.87 22.91 15.00
CA ARG A 14 9.21 23.21 15.50
C ARG A 14 10.04 21.96 15.74
N ARG A 15 9.47 20.93 16.38
CA ARG A 15 10.16 19.65 16.62
C ARG A 15 10.53 18.95 15.30
N SER A 16 9.63 18.97 14.32
CA SER A 16 9.86 18.38 13.00
C SER A 16 11.03 19.08 12.29
N LEU A 17 11.06 20.41 12.32
CA LEU A 17 12.14 21.21 11.77
C LEU A 17 13.49 20.96 12.48
N GLU A 18 13.50 20.87 13.81
CA GLU A 18 14.70 20.54 14.58
C GLU A 18 15.26 19.16 14.20
N ILE A 19 14.39 18.15 14.07
CA ILE A 19 14.77 16.79 13.64
C ILE A 19 15.33 16.80 12.22
N LEU A 20 14.63 17.41 11.26
CA LEU A 20 15.07 17.50 9.86
C LEU A 20 16.41 18.24 9.75
N THR A 21 16.57 19.33 10.50
CA THR A 21 17.82 20.09 10.55
C THR A 21 18.96 19.24 11.13
N ARG A 22 18.68 18.44 12.16
CA ARG A 22 19.66 17.51 12.72
C ARG A 22 20.04 16.42 11.73
N ILE A 23 19.10 15.81 11.02
CA ILE A 23 19.38 14.84 9.93
C ILE A 23 20.32 15.46 8.88
N LEU A 24 20.12 16.72 8.54
CA LEU A 24 20.92 17.41 7.53
C LEU A 24 22.33 17.76 8.01
N ARG A 25 22.53 18.01 9.32
CA ARG A 25 23.79 18.51 9.89
C ARG A 25 24.63 17.44 10.58
N ASP A 26 24.00 16.44 11.18
CA ASP A 26 24.61 15.41 12.02
C ASP A 26 24.56 14.07 11.28
N VAL A 27 25.64 13.76 10.55
CA VAL A 27 25.76 12.53 9.75
C VAL A 27 25.66 11.26 10.61
N PRO A 28 26.35 11.14 11.76
CA PRO A 28 26.16 10.01 12.67
C PRO A 28 24.69 9.81 13.05
N PHE A 29 23.98 10.87 13.42
CA PHE A 29 22.56 10.80 13.73
C PHE A 29 21.73 10.33 12.53
N ALA A 30 21.94 10.91 11.34
CA ALA A 30 21.23 10.51 10.12
C ALA A 30 21.43 9.03 9.77
N CYS A 31 22.64 8.50 9.97
CA CYS A 31 22.96 7.10 9.78
C CYS A 31 22.33 6.18 10.84
N CYS A 32 21.89 6.68 12.00
CA CYS A 32 21.20 5.87 12.99
C CYS A 32 19.69 5.71 12.71
N VAL A 33 19.11 6.55 11.85
CA VAL A 33 17.68 6.52 11.54
C VAL A 33 17.35 5.33 10.63
N LYS A 34 16.57 4.39 11.15
CA LYS A 34 16.10 3.18 10.43
C LYS A 34 14.66 3.29 9.95
N THR A 35 13.84 4.10 10.62
CA THR A 35 12.44 4.29 10.31
C THR A 35 12.12 5.77 10.29
N LEU A 36 11.39 6.21 9.27
CA LEU A 36 10.90 7.58 9.15
C LEU A 36 9.42 7.55 8.80
N LYS A 37 8.63 8.32 9.56
CA LYS A 37 7.22 8.54 9.29
C LYS A 37 6.98 10.02 9.04
N ILE A 38 6.28 10.35 7.96
CA ILE A 38 5.92 11.72 7.59
C ILE A 38 4.40 11.79 7.51
N LEU A 39 3.77 12.52 8.44
CA LEU A 39 2.34 12.73 8.45
C LEU A 39 2.07 14.19 8.11
N VAL A 40 1.43 14.42 6.97
CA VAL A 40 1.12 15.72 6.42
C VAL A 40 -0.39 15.92 6.46
N ASP A 41 -0.81 16.94 7.20
CA ASP A 41 -2.20 17.39 7.17
C ASP A 41 -2.49 18.14 5.86
N ALA A 42 -3.69 17.96 5.32
CA ALA A 42 -4.07 18.38 3.96
C ALA A 42 -4.04 19.90 3.75
N ASP A 43 -4.14 20.68 4.83
CA ASP A 43 -4.43 22.12 4.79
C ASP A 43 -3.20 23.04 4.82
N PHE A 44 -1.97 22.51 4.90
CA PHE A 44 -0.77 23.34 5.05
C PHE A 44 0.06 23.46 3.76
N GLY A 45 0.51 24.68 3.47
CA GLY A 45 1.44 24.98 2.37
C GLY A 45 2.86 24.55 2.73
N LEU A 46 3.23 23.33 2.35
CA LEU A 46 4.46 22.65 2.79
C LEU A 46 5.62 22.71 1.80
N ASP A 47 5.60 23.58 0.79
CA ASP A 47 6.58 23.53 -0.30
C ASP A 47 8.04 23.66 0.20
N PHE A 48 8.26 24.47 1.24
CA PHE A 48 9.57 24.62 1.88
C PHE A 48 9.98 23.35 2.64
N GLU A 49 9.10 22.83 3.47
CA GLU A 49 9.29 21.62 4.27
C GLU A 49 9.54 20.41 3.37
N MET A 50 8.87 20.32 2.23
CA MET A 50 9.05 19.28 1.23
C MET A 50 10.45 19.33 0.62
N GLY A 51 10.97 20.52 0.30
CA GLY A 51 12.35 20.69 -0.12
C GLY A 51 13.36 20.26 0.95
N LEU A 52 13.05 20.50 2.22
CA LEU A 52 13.88 20.08 3.35
C LEU A 52 13.84 18.55 3.55
N ILE A 53 12.66 17.94 3.45
CA ILE A 53 12.44 16.50 3.52
C ILE A 53 13.21 15.80 2.41
N SER A 54 13.07 16.24 1.16
CA SER A 54 13.79 15.63 0.03
C SER A 54 15.30 15.66 0.25
N LYS A 55 15.85 16.77 0.75
CA LYS A 55 17.28 16.85 1.10
C LYS A 55 17.65 15.91 2.26
N ALA A 56 16.82 15.84 3.30
CA ALA A 56 17.05 15.00 4.46
C ALA A 56 17.06 13.50 4.10
N LEU A 57 16.13 13.06 3.26
CA LEU A 57 16.02 11.68 2.78
C LEU A 57 17.32 11.17 2.15
N THR A 58 18.03 12.01 1.39
CA THR A 58 19.31 11.62 0.76
C THR A 58 20.42 11.29 1.77
N LYS A 59 20.28 11.72 3.03
CA LYS A 59 21.24 11.49 4.13
C LYS A 59 20.95 10.21 4.93
N LEU A 60 19.76 9.62 4.79
CA LEU A 60 19.31 8.49 5.60
C LEU A 60 19.81 7.15 5.04
N LYS A 61 21.14 6.96 5.07
CA LYS A 61 21.82 5.80 4.46
C LYS A 61 21.56 4.46 5.16
N ASN A 62 20.80 4.42 6.24
CA ASN A 62 20.38 3.16 6.87
C ASN A 62 18.86 3.04 7.01
N LEU A 63 18.09 3.87 6.28
CA LEU A 63 16.64 3.80 6.31
C LEU A 63 16.16 2.47 5.73
N ARG A 64 15.33 1.76 6.49
CA ARG A 64 14.73 0.46 6.15
C ARG A 64 13.22 0.54 6.01
N SER A 65 12.57 1.41 6.78
CA SER A 65 11.12 1.58 6.73
C SER A 65 10.76 3.04 6.54
N PHE A 66 9.92 3.32 5.56
CA PHE A 66 9.41 4.65 5.27
C PHE A 66 7.89 4.62 5.17
N GLU A 67 7.26 5.54 5.88
CA GLU A 67 5.81 5.71 5.89
C GLU A 67 5.48 7.19 5.64
N CYS A 68 4.59 7.47 4.69
CA CYS A 68 4.08 8.81 4.51
C CYS A 68 2.56 8.83 4.37
N GLU A 69 1.95 9.88 4.92
CA GLU A 69 0.53 10.16 4.83
C GLU A 69 0.31 11.62 4.48
N GLY A 70 -0.60 11.92 3.57
CA GLY A 70 -0.96 13.29 3.24
C GLY A 70 -1.61 13.47 1.87
N ALA A 71 -1.72 14.71 1.41
CA ALA A 71 -2.31 15.04 0.12
C ALA A 71 -1.45 14.56 -1.06
N ALA A 72 -2.09 14.04 -2.12
CA ALA A 72 -1.44 13.43 -3.28
C ALA A 72 -0.33 14.28 -3.92
N ARG A 73 -0.54 15.61 -3.97
CA ARG A 73 0.42 16.58 -4.55
C ARG A 73 1.79 16.58 -3.87
N TYR A 74 1.81 16.33 -2.56
CA TYR A 74 3.06 16.32 -1.78
C TYR A 74 3.68 14.93 -1.79
N LEU A 75 2.85 13.89 -1.72
CA LEU A 75 3.32 12.53 -1.69
C LEU A 75 4.10 12.15 -2.95
N SER A 76 3.71 12.61 -4.14
CA SER A 76 4.41 12.29 -5.39
C SER A 76 5.90 12.64 -5.35
N VAL A 77 6.25 13.85 -4.86
CA VAL A 77 7.64 14.32 -4.75
C VAL A 77 8.44 13.47 -3.77
N VAL A 78 7.85 13.16 -2.61
CA VAL A 78 8.49 12.34 -1.58
C VAL A 78 8.69 10.90 -2.06
N ILE A 79 7.69 10.31 -2.70
CA ILE A 79 7.75 8.93 -3.21
C ILE A 79 8.89 8.79 -4.22
N VAL A 80 8.95 9.67 -5.22
CA VAL A 80 10.04 9.63 -6.22
C VAL A 80 11.40 9.77 -5.52
N THR A 81 11.52 10.76 -4.61
CA THR A 81 12.78 10.97 -3.87
C THR A 81 13.20 9.74 -3.06
N VAL A 82 12.26 9.10 -2.35
CA VAL A 82 12.52 7.91 -1.53
C VAL A 82 13.01 6.76 -2.38
N LEU A 83 12.31 6.47 -3.47
CA LEU A 83 12.60 5.29 -4.29
C LEU A 83 13.89 5.45 -5.09
N GLU A 84 14.26 6.68 -5.48
CA GLU A 84 15.54 6.96 -6.11
C GLU A 84 16.72 6.98 -5.11
N ALA A 85 16.51 7.51 -3.91
CA ALA A 85 17.60 7.74 -2.95
C ALA A 85 17.90 6.56 -2.02
N LEU A 86 16.96 5.62 -1.86
CA LEU A 86 16.99 4.60 -0.79
C LEU A 86 16.84 3.17 -1.34
N PRO A 87 17.86 2.63 -2.02
CA PRO A 87 17.79 1.29 -2.64
C PRO A 87 17.68 0.14 -1.63
N GLN A 88 17.98 0.39 -0.35
CA GLN A 88 17.97 -0.61 0.73
C GLN A 88 16.66 -0.65 1.54
N LEU A 89 15.65 0.07 1.08
CA LEU A 89 14.36 0.15 1.73
C LEU A 89 13.70 -1.23 1.75
N GLU A 90 13.21 -1.64 2.91
CA GLU A 90 12.57 -2.93 3.16
C GLU A 90 11.05 -2.80 3.26
N SER A 91 10.56 -1.65 3.73
CA SER A 91 9.14 -1.34 3.89
C SER A 91 8.81 0.06 3.41
N PHE A 92 7.81 0.17 2.53
CA PHE A 92 7.35 1.42 1.95
C PHE A 92 5.83 1.52 2.05
N THR A 93 5.35 2.47 2.85
CA THR A 93 3.92 2.72 3.07
C THR A 93 3.57 4.14 2.67
N VAL A 94 2.53 4.29 1.85
CA VAL A 94 1.93 5.56 1.48
C VAL A 94 0.44 5.53 1.79
N ARG A 95 -0.08 6.59 2.41
CA ARG A 95 -1.51 6.79 2.65
C ARG A 95 -1.95 8.14 2.10
N CYS A 96 -2.92 8.11 1.19
CA CYS A 96 -3.46 9.32 0.59
C CYS A 96 -4.98 9.36 0.81
N PRO A 97 -5.51 10.21 1.71
CA PRO A 97 -6.93 10.46 1.77
C PRO A 97 -7.39 11.17 0.49
N GLY A 98 -8.53 10.77 -0.09
CA GLY A 98 -9.10 11.46 -1.26
C GLY A 98 -8.68 10.96 -2.65
N TYR A 99 -7.96 9.84 -2.72
CA TYR A 99 -7.69 9.01 -3.91
C TYR A 99 -6.65 9.48 -4.93
N LEU A 100 -6.11 8.44 -5.59
CA LEU A 100 -5.13 8.36 -6.67
C LEU A 100 -3.78 9.04 -6.42
N LEU A 101 -2.73 8.23 -6.38
CA LEU A 101 -1.36 8.74 -6.42
C LEU A 101 -0.93 8.96 -7.88
N PRO A 102 -0.50 10.18 -8.25
CA PRO A 102 0.04 10.48 -9.56
C PRO A 102 1.48 9.97 -9.64
N ILE A 103 1.64 8.64 -9.64
CA ILE A 103 2.94 8.00 -9.86
C ILE A 103 2.98 7.52 -11.30
N THR A 104 3.88 8.09 -12.07
CA THR A 104 4.09 7.79 -13.48
C THR A 104 5.33 6.93 -13.72
N LYS A 105 6.25 6.87 -12.75
CA LYS A 105 7.45 6.05 -12.88
C LYS A 105 8.04 5.70 -11.52
N PHE A 106 8.46 4.45 -11.43
CA PHE A 106 9.33 3.96 -10.38
C PHE A 106 10.74 3.80 -10.98
N SER A 107 11.74 4.41 -10.37
CA SER A 107 13.14 4.31 -10.83
C SER A 107 14.01 3.96 -9.63
N GLY A 108 14.65 2.79 -9.67
CA GLY A 108 15.65 2.39 -8.68
C GLY A 108 15.60 0.89 -8.34
N PRO A 109 16.74 0.27 -7.99
CA PRO A 109 16.76 -1.13 -7.63
C PRO A 109 16.19 -1.34 -6.21
N LEU A 110 14.87 -1.57 -6.10
CA LEU A 110 14.16 -1.86 -4.85
C LEU A 110 14.28 -3.33 -4.42
N LYS A 111 15.49 -3.90 -4.57
CA LYS A 111 15.75 -5.35 -4.39
C LYS A 111 15.51 -5.86 -2.96
N TRP A 112 15.48 -4.94 -1.99
CA TRP A 112 15.29 -5.26 -0.58
C TRP A 112 13.87 -5.05 -0.11
N LEU A 113 13.00 -4.49 -0.95
CA LEU A 113 11.65 -4.11 -0.55
C LEU A 113 10.79 -5.38 -0.42
N ARG A 114 10.32 -5.61 0.81
CA ARG A 114 9.51 -6.76 1.21
C ARG A 114 8.07 -6.36 1.50
N GLU A 115 7.85 -5.12 1.90
CA GLU A 115 6.54 -4.60 2.23
C GLU A 115 6.25 -3.35 1.40
N LEU A 116 5.12 -3.41 0.68
CA LEU A 116 4.60 -2.31 -0.10
C LEU A 116 3.14 -2.07 0.28
N ALA A 117 2.86 -0.86 0.77
CA ALA A 117 1.52 -0.40 1.01
C ALA A 117 1.28 0.90 0.24
N LEU A 118 0.42 0.87 -0.77
CA LEU A 118 0.12 2.03 -1.61
C LEU A 118 -1.40 2.21 -1.75
N PRO A 119 -1.89 3.45 -1.86
CA PRO A 119 -3.20 3.66 -2.46
C PRO A 119 -3.15 3.35 -3.96
N LEU A 120 -4.32 3.25 -4.59
CA LEU A 120 -4.46 3.02 -6.03
C LEU A 120 -3.64 4.06 -6.84
N PRO A 121 -2.71 3.64 -7.70
CA PRO A 121 -2.01 4.56 -8.59
C PRO A 121 -2.92 5.02 -9.72
N THR A 122 -2.71 6.24 -10.23
CA THR A 122 -3.40 6.75 -11.42
C THR A 122 -3.14 5.91 -12.65
N GLU A 123 -1.94 5.34 -12.76
CA GLU A 123 -1.46 4.63 -13.93
C GLU A 123 -1.17 3.16 -13.59
N VAL A 124 -2.01 2.26 -14.07
CA VAL A 124 -1.86 0.81 -13.82
C VAL A 124 -0.57 0.27 -14.41
N ALA A 125 -0.13 0.79 -15.57
CA ALA A 125 1.10 0.35 -16.22
C ALA A 125 2.33 0.57 -15.30
N ALA A 126 2.47 1.76 -14.70
CA ALA A 126 3.55 2.05 -13.77
C ALA A 126 3.55 1.11 -12.56
N PHE A 127 2.36 0.74 -12.07
CA PHE A 127 2.22 -0.23 -10.99
C PHE A 127 2.64 -1.65 -11.41
N VAL A 128 2.26 -2.09 -12.61
CA VAL A 128 2.67 -3.40 -13.15
C VAL A 128 4.19 -3.48 -13.27
N GLU A 129 4.84 -2.43 -13.77
CA GLU A 129 6.31 -2.37 -13.83
C GLU A 129 6.93 -2.49 -12.44
N LEU A 130 6.44 -1.72 -11.47
CA LEU A 130 6.91 -1.79 -10.08
C LEU A 130 6.79 -3.20 -9.51
N ILE A 131 5.59 -3.80 -9.60
CA ILE A 131 5.36 -5.11 -9.00
C ILE A 131 6.25 -6.18 -9.65
N ARG A 132 6.51 -6.08 -10.95
CA ARG A 132 7.45 -6.98 -11.64
C ARG A 132 8.88 -6.81 -11.14
N GLU A 133 9.34 -5.58 -10.92
CA GLU A 133 10.66 -5.32 -10.35
C GLU A 133 10.80 -5.87 -8.91
N LEU A 134 9.68 -5.89 -8.17
CA LEU A 134 9.61 -6.35 -6.79
C LEU A 134 9.34 -7.86 -6.64
N GLU A 135 9.04 -8.57 -7.72
CA GLU A 135 8.70 -10.00 -7.71
C GLU A 135 9.61 -10.87 -6.83
N PRO A 136 10.96 -10.76 -6.87
CA PRO A 136 11.81 -11.66 -6.09
C PRO A 136 11.83 -11.36 -4.58
N SER A 137 11.42 -10.16 -4.16
CA SER A 137 11.58 -9.72 -2.76
C SER A 137 10.27 -9.43 -2.04
N LEU A 138 9.19 -9.14 -2.76
CA LEU A 138 7.93 -8.72 -2.18
C LEU A 138 7.24 -9.85 -1.43
N GLN A 139 6.88 -9.58 -0.17
CA GLN A 139 6.21 -10.53 0.73
C GLN A 139 4.90 -9.97 1.28
N HIS A 140 4.77 -8.65 1.41
CA HIS A 140 3.59 -7.98 1.95
C HIS A 140 3.13 -6.94 0.95
N LEU A 141 1.89 -7.08 0.48
CA LEU A 141 1.28 -6.16 -0.46
C LEU A 141 -0.06 -5.67 0.07
N HIS A 142 -0.16 -4.35 0.27
CA HIS A 142 -1.38 -3.69 0.69
C HIS A 142 -1.76 -2.64 -0.36
N VAL A 143 -2.88 -2.85 -1.06
CA VAL A 143 -3.37 -1.89 -2.05
C VAL A 143 -4.74 -1.38 -1.64
N LYS A 144 -4.80 -0.09 -1.31
CA LYS A 144 -6.03 0.58 -0.90
C LYS A 144 -6.63 1.38 -2.04
N GLY A 145 -7.87 1.09 -2.39
CA GLY A 145 -8.63 1.85 -3.38
C GLY A 145 -9.69 0.99 -4.01
N ASP A 146 -10.39 1.53 -4.99
CA ASP A 146 -11.43 0.81 -5.74
C ASP A 146 -10.80 0.21 -7.00
N LEU A 147 -10.08 -0.91 -6.84
CA LEU A 147 -9.37 -1.60 -7.93
C LEU A 147 -10.35 -2.32 -8.87
N ASN A 148 -10.20 -2.09 -10.18
CA ASN A 148 -10.75 -2.99 -11.18
C ASN A 148 -9.88 -4.26 -11.24
N PRO A 149 -10.43 -5.45 -10.96
CA PRO A 149 -9.66 -6.68 -10.97
C PRO A 149 -8.99 -6.99 -12.31
N THR A 150 -9.62 -6.67 -13.43
CA THR A 150 -9.14 -7.02 -14.78
C THR A 150 -7.84 -6.33 -15.12
N SER A 151 -7.63 -5.11 -14.63
CA SER A 151 -6.38 -4.37 -14.84
C SER A 151 -5.30 -4.72 -13.81
N PHE A 152 -5.72 -5.09 -12.59
CA PHE A 152 -4.82 -5.31 -11.47
C PHE A 152 -4.28 -6.75 -11.36
N LEU A 153 -5.09 -7.77 -11.67
CA LEU A 153 -4.69 -9.16 -11.54
C LEU A 153 -3.44 -9.53 -12.36
N PRO A 154 -3.29 -9.08 -13.61
CA PRO A 154 -2.05 -9.34 -14.36
C PRO A 154 -0.81 -8.75 -13.68
N ALA A 155 -0.96 -7.66 -12.92
CA ALA A 155 0.14 -7.03 -12.19
C ALA A 155 0.60 -7.92 -11.02
N ILE A 156 -0.33 -8.45 -10.25
CA ILE A 156 -0.01 -9.16 -9.00
C ILE A 156 0.20 -10.66 -9.17
N THR A 157 -0.31 -11.27 -10.23
CA THR A 157 -0.21 -12.73 -10.43
C THR A 157 1.23 -13.26 -10.34
N PRO A 158 2.25 -12.59 -10.94
CA PRO A 158 3.64 -13.04 -10.84
C PRO A 158 4.17 -13.08 -9.40
N VAL A 159 3.69 -12.18 -8.53
CA VAL A 159 4.21 -12.04 -7.16
C VAL A 159 3.42 -12.84 -6.13
N LEU A 160 2.20 -13.28 -6.45
CA LEU A 160 1.32 -14.01 -5.52
C LEU A 160 1.99 -15.23 -4.87
N GLY A 161 2.83 -15.95 -5.63
CA GLY A 161 3.55 -17.12 -5.13
C GLY A 161 4.63 -16.80 -4.08
N ASN A 162 5.00 -15.52 -3.92
CA ASN A 162 5.97 -15.05 -2.92
C ASN A 162 5.32 -14.32 -1.74
N LEU A 163 4.06 -13.90 -1.88
CA LEU A 163 3.37 -13.13 -0.85
C LEU A 163 3.01 -14.00 0.37
N VAL A 164 3.24 -13.40 1.54
CA VAL A 164 2.84 -13.87 2.86
C VAL A 164 1.63 -13.07 3.36
N CYS A 165 1.54 -11.80 3.00
CA CYS A 165 0.43 -10.92 3.34
C CYS A 165 -0.12 -10.22 2.10
N LEU A 166 -1.44 -10.32 1.90
CA LEU A 166 -2.16 -9.65 0.85
C LEU A 166 -3.38 -8.93 1.42
N GLU A 167 -3.42 -7.61 1.28
CA GLU A 167 -4.60 -6.78 1.56
C GLU A 167 -5.01 -6.01 0.33
N LEU A 168 -6.20 -6.29 -0.18
CA LEU A 168 -6.76 -5.65 -1.37
C LEU A 168 -8.14 -5.09 -1.06
N SER A 169 -8.45 -3.94 -1.65
CA SER A 169 -9.82 -3.49 -1.83
C SER A 169 -10.15 -3.51 -3.32
N LEU A 170 -11.14 -4.31 -3.71
CA LEU A 170 -11.61 -4.49 -5.07
C LEU A 170 -12.97 -3.84 -5.24
N SER A 171 -13.18 -3.15 -6.36
CA SER A 171 -14.47 -2.56 -6.73
C SER A 171 -14.97 -3.18 -8.03
N GLY A 172 -16.27 -3.47 -8.07
CA GLY A 172 -16.96 -3.97 -9.26
C GLY A 172 -17.54 -2.88 -10.17
N TRP A 173 -17.07 -1.63 -10.08
CA TRP A 173 -17.65 -0.54 -10.86
C TRP A 173 -17.25 -0.65 -12.35
N GLY A 174 -18.24 -0.75 -13.23
CA GLY A 174 -18.09 -0.42 -14.66
C GLY A 174 -17.86 -1.59 -15.64
N VAL A 175 -17.56 -2.81 -15.20
CA VAL A 175 -17.41 -4.00 -16.06
C VAL A 175 -17.93 -5.24 -15.30
N GLY A 176 -18.44 -6.23 -16.02
CA GLY A 176 -19.32 -7.30 -15.52
C GLY A 176 -18.87 -8.07 -14.26
N THR A 177 -19.85 -8.75 -13.65
CA THR A 177 -19.73 -9.50 -12.38
C THR A 177 -18.68 -10.63 -12.37
N THR A 178 -18.15 -11.00 -13.52
CA THR A 178 -17.16 -12.07 -13.72
C THR A 178 -15.77 -11.71 -13.17
N ASP A 179 -15.46 -10.42 -13.05
CA ASP A 179 -14.10 -9.95 -12.80
C ASP A 179 -13.66 -10.16 -11.34
N LEU A 180 -14.58 -9.96 -10.38
CA LEU A 180 -14.30 -10.21 -8.95
C LEU A 180 -14.16 -11.70 -8.63
N SER A 181 -14.97 -12.53 -9.30
CA SER A 181 -14.92 -13.99 -9.14
C SER A 181 -13.57 -14.54 -9.61
N THR A 182 -13.14 -14.07 -10.78
CA THR A 182 -11.82 -14.38 -11.36
C THR A 182 -10.69 -13.92 -10.45
N ALA A 183 -10.83 -12.75 -9.82
CA ALA A 183 -9.82 -12.25 -8.89
C ALA A 183 -9.59 -13.16 -7.70
N VAL A 184 -10.68 -13.61 -7.07
CA VAL A 184 -10.60 -14.53 -5.94
C VAL A 184 -10.07 -15.89 -6.39
N GLU A 185 -10.48 -16.40 -7.54
CA GLU A 185 -9.92 -17.63 -8.10
C GLU A 185 -8.39 -17.54 -8.26
N VAL A 186 -7.89 -16.47 -8.87
CA VAL A 186 -6.45 -16.25 -9.10
C VAL A 186 -5.71 -16.17 -7.76
N ILE A 187 -6.23 -15.41 -6.79
CA ILE A 187 -5.61 -15.31 -5.45
C ILE A 187 -5.56 -16.67 -4.77
N LEU A 188 -6.66 -17.41 -4.75
CA LEU A 188 -6.72 -18.73 -4.13
C LEU A 188 -5.79 -19.73 -4.83
N ARG A 189 -5.68 -19.65 -6.16
CA ARG A 189 -4.87 -20.57 -6.98
C ARG A 189 -3.37 -20.35 -6.84
N TYR A 190 -2.92 -19.11 -6.72
CA TYR A 190 -1.49 -18.77 -6.74
C TYR A 190 -0.94 -18.30 -5.38
N GLY A 191 -1.79 -17.98 -4.41
CA GLY A 191 -1.43 -17.44 -3.10
C GLY A 191 -1.08 -18.48 -2.03
N PHE A 192 -0.51 -19.64 -2.40
CA PHE A 192 -0.32 -20.78 -1.48
C PHE A 192 0.55 -20.52 -0.24
N ARG A 193 1.31 -19.41 -0.20
CA ARG A 193 2.13 -18.98 0.95
C ARG A 193 1.48 -17.90 1.81
N LEU A 194 0.27 -17.47 1.49
CA LEU A 194 -0.40 -16.40 2.22
C LEU A 194 -0.74 -16.88 3.64
N GLU A 195 -0.14 -16.20 4.62
CA GLU A 195 -0.52 -16.31 6.03
C GLU A 195 -1.66 -15.33 6.38
N THR A 196 -1.72 -14.21 5.66
CA THR A 196 -2.73 -13.16 5.86
C THR A 196 -3.38 -12.79 4.54
N LEU A 197 -4.71 -12.93 4.47
CA LEU A 197 -5.52 -12.53 3.33
C LEU A 197 -6.67 -11.61 3.78
N CYS A 198 -6.62 -10.35 3.35
CA CYS A 198 -7.68 -9.37 3.53
C CYS A 198 -8.25 -8.97 2.17
N ILE A 199 -9.53 -9.26 1.92
CA ILE A 199 -10.21 -8.86 0.68
C ILE A 199 -11.37 -7.93 1.03
N GLY A 200 -11.31 -6.70 0.56
CA GLY A 200 -12.44 -5.78 0.51
C GLY A 200 -13.19 -5.93 -0.81
N LEU A 201 -14.49 -6.19 -0.76
CA LEU A 201 -15.35 -6.26 -1.94
C LEU A 201 -16.36 -5.11 -1.87
N HIS A 202 -16.26 -4.20 -2.83
CA HIS A 202 -17.15 -3.06 -2.99
C HIS A 202 -18.12 -3.32 -4.16
N HIS A 203 -19.43 -3.22 -3.89
CA HIS A 203 -20.50 -3.29 -4.90
C HIS A 203 -20.55 -4.59 -5.75
N SER A 204 -20.54 -5.77 -5.11
CA SER A 204 -20.69 -7.06 -5.82
C SER A 204 -22.14 -7.57 -5.81
N ALA A 205 -22.74 -7.82 -6.98
CA ALA A 205 -24.02 -8.51 -7.10
C ALA A 205 -23.90 -10.04 -6.90
N HIS A 206 -22.74 -10.62 -7.19
CA HIS A 206 -22.45 -12.05 -7.03
C HIS A 206 -21.13 -12.22 -6.27
N LEU A 207 -21.17 -12.99 -5.18
CA LEU A 207 -20.00 -13.28 -4.36
C LEU A 207 -19.35 -14.60 -4.82
N PRO A 208 -18.05 -14.77 -4.60
CA PRO A 208 -17.29 -15.92 -5.11
C PRO A 208 -17.37 -17.16 -4.21
N SER A 209 -18.51 -17.44 -3.56
CA SER A 209 -18.67 -18.59 -2.65
C SER A 209 -18.34 -19.93 -3.32
N ALA A 210 -18.63 -20.06 -4.61
CA ALA A 210 -18.26 -21.24 -5.41
C ALA A 210 -16.73 -21.46 -5.43
N HIS A 211 -15.93 -20.40 -5.64
CA HIS A 211 -14.47 -20.52 -5.66
C HIS A 211 -13.91 -20.85 -4.27
N PHE A 212 -14.42 -20.23 -3.20
CA PHE A 212 -14.00 -20.58 -1.85
C PHE A 212 -14.22 -22.07 -1.56
N ARG A 213 -15.33 -22.67 -2.00
CA ARG A 213 -15.55 -24.12 -1.87
C ARG A 213 -14.61 -24.94 -2.74
N THR A 214 -14.44 -24.58 -4.01
CA THR A 214 -13.56 -25.29 -4.94
C THR A 214 -12.11 -25.29 -4.47
N TYR A 215 -11.66 -24.22 -3.81
CA TYR A 215 -10.29 -24.00 -3.37
C TYR A 215 -10.14 -24.02 -1.84
N ALA A 216 -10.98 -24.77 -1.13
CA ALA A 216 -11.00 -24.78 0.35
C ALA A 216 -9.63 -25.08 1.00
N ASN A 217 -8.76 -25.85 0.33
CA ASN A 217 -7.43 -26.21 0.82
C ASN A 217 -6.29 -25.47 0.10
N ALA A 218 -6.59 -24.43 -0.67
CA ALA A 218 -5.59 -23.80 -1.54
C ALA A 218 -4.63 -22.86 -0.80
N LEU A 219 -4.96 -22.45 0.42
CA LEU A 219 -4.16 -21.56 1.26
C LEU A 219 -3.74 -22.28 2.56
N PRO A 220 -2.81 -23.26 2.50
CA PRO A 220 -2.49 -24.12 3.64
C PRO A 220 -1.83 -23.37 4.81
N GLU A 221 -1.17 -22.24 4.55
CA GLU A 221 -0.48 -21.43 5.57
C GLU A 221 -1.37 -20.32 6.16
N LEU A 222 -2.63 -20.21 5.73
CA LEU A 222 -3.50 -19.11 6.12
C LEU A 222 -3.81 -19.14 7.62
N ARG A 223 -3.50 -18.03 8.30
CA ARG A 223 -3.73 -17.84 9.75
C ARG A 223 -4.73 -16.72 10.01
N TYR A 224 -4.75 -15.73 9.11
CA TYR A 224 -5.65 -14.60 9.21
C TYR A 224 -6.39 -14.41 7.91
N PHE A 225 -7.72 -14.55 7.97
CA PHE A 225 -8.61 -14.27 6.87
C PHE A 225 -9.59 -13.16 7.25
N ALA A 226 -9.70 -12.15 6.40
CA ALA A 226 -10.72 -11.11 6.55
C ALA A 226 -11.38 -10.79 5.22
N LEU A 227 -12.70 -10.75 5.23
CA LEU A 227 -13.52 -10.33 4.11
C LEU A 227 -14.33 -9.10 4.51
N ARG A 228 -14.07 -7.97 3.86
CA ARG A 228 -14.77 -6.70 4.11
C ARG A 228 -15.79 -6.46 3.00
N LEU A 229 -17.07 -6.61 3.31
CA LEU A 229 -18.15 -6.38 2.35
C LEU A 229 -18.69 -4.96 2.51
N LYS A 230 -18.57 -4.15 1.45
CA LYS A 230 -19.24 -2.85 1.33
C LYS A 230 -20.33 -2.96 0.28
N SER A 231 -21.42 -3.61 0.65
CA SER A 231 -22.67 -3.68 -0.14
C SER A 231 -23.86 -3.60 0.81
N THR A 232 -24.92 -2.91 0.38
CA THR A 232 -26.20 -2.85 1.10
C THR A 232 -27.06 -4.09 0.86
N ARG A 233 -26.72 -4.93 -0.11
CA ARG A 233 -27.44 -6.17 -0.44
C ARG A 233 -26.45 -7.29 -0.76
N VAL A 234 -26.33 -8.25 0.15
CA VAL A 234 -25.57 -9.49 -0.03
C VAL A 234 -26.58 -10.57 -0.39
N TYR A 235 -26.56 -11.04 -1.64
CA TYR A 235 -27.49 -12.07 -2.13
C TYR A 235 -26.95 -13.50 -2.08
N ASP A 236 -25.67 -13.67 -1.72
CA ASP A 236 -25.05 -14.99 -1.62
C ASP A 236 -25.18 -15.54 -0.19
N THR A 237 -26.19 -16.37 0.01
CA THR A 237 -26.43 -17.07 1.28
C THR A 237 -25.35 -18.08 1.61
N ASP A 238 -24.62 -18.56 0.61
CA ASP A 238 -23.59 -19.60 0.75
C ASP A 238 -22.22 -19.04 1.09
N MET A 239 -22.04 -17.71 1.04
CA MET A 239 -20.76 -17.08 1.30
C MET A 239 -20.23 -17.38 2.70
N ARG A 240 -21.09 -17.29 3.73
CA ARG A 240 -20.70 -17.55 5.12
C ARG A 240 -20.24 -19.01 5.33
N PRO A 241 -21.01 -20.03 4.90
CA PRO A 241 -20.53 -21.41 4.90
C PRO A 241 -19.21 -21.59 4.13
N ALA A 242 -19.10 -21.00 2.94
CA ALA A 242 -17.93 -21.18 2.08
C ALA A 242 -16.64 -20.63 2.70
N ILE A 243 -16.69 -19.46 3.34
CA ILE A 243 -15.50 -18.87 4.00
C ILE A 243 -15.16 -19.55 5.33
N SER A 244 -16.11 -20.21 5.98
CA SER A 244 -15.87 -20.90 7.27
C SER A 244 -15.01 -22.15 7.15
N LEU A 245 -14.71 -22.57 5.92
CA LEU A 245 -13.83 -23.68 5.62
C LEU A 245 -12.33 -23.30 5.65
N PHE A 246 -12.00 -22.00 5.77
CA PHE A 246 -10.65 -21.46 5.80
C PHE A 246 -10.24 -21.02 7.21
#